data_AF-A0A1H8HLJ2-F1
#
_entry.id   AF-A0A1H8HLJ2-F1
#
_cell.length_a   1.000
_cell.length_b   1.000
_cell.length_c   1.000
_cell.angle_alpha   90.00
_cell.angle_beta   90.00
_cell.angle_gamma   90.00
#
_symmetry.space_group_name_H-M   'P 1'
#
loop_
_entity.id
_entity.type
_entity.pdbx_description
1 polymer ?
#
loop_
_entity_poly.entity_id
_entity_poly.type
_entity_poly.pdbx_seq_one_letter_code
_entity_poly.pdbx_strand_id
1 'polypeptide(L)'
;MKRIIFASAFIACMAISYMSNAQTATPRVTQRQVNQQKRIAGGVKSGELTARETKHLETREAKLQQNKKEAKADGVVTGQERRQLKREENRNSRAIKRQKHDAQQQQR
;
A
#
# COMPACT_ATOMS: atom_id res chain seq x y z
N MET A 1 57.16 -0.56 -37.96
CA MET A 1 56.98 0.53 -36.98
C MET A 1 55.51 0.90 -36.92
N LYS A 2 54.96 1.05 -35.70
CA LYS A 2 53.55 1.24 -35.38
C LYS A 2 53.02 2.59 -35.88
N ARG A 3 51.84 2.61 -36.52
CA ARG A 3 50.94 3.78 -36.57
C ARG A 3 49.48 3.33 -36.56
N ILE A 4 48.80 3.66 -35.47
CA ILE A 4 47.37 3.52 -35.23
C ILE A 4 46.69 4.75 -35.83
N ILE A 5 45.67 4.58 -36.68
CA ILE A 5 44.69 5.62 -36.98
C ILE A 5 43.30 5.00 -36.94
N PHE A 6 42.44 5.66 -36.16
CA PHE A 6 41.08 5.33 -35.78
C PHE A 6 40.10 5.38 -36.95
N ALA A 7 39.19 4.42 -37.03
CA ALA A 7 37.92 4.59 -37.73
C ALA A 7 36.81 3.90 -36.93
N SER A 8 36.02 4.76 -36.31
CA SER A 8 34.77 4.55 -35.58
C SER A 8 33.78 3.64 -36.32
N ALA A 9 33.45 2.51 -35.71
CA ALA A 9 32.15 1.86 -35.89
C ALA A 9 31.37 2.04 -34.59
N PHE A 10 30.49 3.03 -34.59
CA PHE A 10 29.59 3.37 -33.50
C PHE A 10 28.57 2.22 -33.36
N ILE A 11 28.88 1.22 -32.53
CA ILE A 11 27.93 0.19 -32.14
C ILE A 11 26.88 0.89 -31.29
N ALA A 12 25.74 1.18 -31.92
CA ALA A 12 24.56 1.69 -31.24
C ALA A 12 24.14 0.67 -30.17
N CYS A 13 24.47 0.96 -28.92
CA CYS A 13 23.97 0.23 -27.76
C CYS A 13 22.45 0.43 -27.67
N MET A 14 21.70 -0.42 -28.36
CA MET A 14 20.27 -0.60 -28.15
C MET A 14 20.10 -1.41 -26.85
N ALA A 15 20.24 -0.74 -25.70
CA ALA A 15 19.96 -1.33 -24.40
C ALA A 15 18.44 -1.38 -24.19
N ILE A 16 17.80 -2.39 -24.79
CA ILE A 16 16.40 -2.72 -24.53
C ILE A 16 16.34 -3.66 -23.31
N SER A 17 15.65 -3.17 -22.27
CA SER A 17 14.94 -3.93 -21.22
C SER A 17 15.81 -4.56 -20.11
N TYR A 18 15.37 -4.69 -18.85
CA TYR A 18 14.02 -4.99 -18.36
C TYR A 18 13.75 -4.34 -16.99
N MET A 19 12.65 -3.59 -16.93
CA MET A 19 11.65 -3.53 -15.86
C MET A 19 12.11 -3.77 -14.41
N SER A 20 12.32 -2.67 -13.69
CA SER A 20 12.33 -2.61 -12.23
C SER A 20 10.93 -2.90 -11.64
N ASN A 21 10.46 -4.15 -11.70
CA ASN A 21 9.20 -4.60 -11.09
C ASN A 21 9.14 -4.44 -9.54
N ALA A 22 10.23 -4.01 -8.90
CA ALA A 22 10.28 -3.69 -7.48
C ALA A 22 9.63 -2.34 -7.12
N GLN A 23 9.43 -1.44 -8.09
CA GLN A 23 8.96 -0.08 -7.83
C GLN A 23 7.44 0.02 -7.56
N THR A 24 6.62 -0.86 -8.12
CA THR A 24 5.14 -0.85 -7.94
C THR A 24 4.65 -1.69 -6.76
N ALA A 25 5.50 -2.56 -6.22
CA ALA A 25 5.10 -3.52 -5.21
C ALA A 25 4.92 -2.84 -3.83
N THR A 26 3.74 -3.03 -3.23
CA THR A 26 3.43 -2.65 -1.84
C THR A 26 3.06 -3.88 -0.99
N PRO A 27 3.98 -4.87 -0.86
CA PRO A 27 3.68 -6.15 -0.22
C PRO A 27 3.35 -5.99 1.27
N ARG A 28 4.08 -5.12 1.98
CA ARG A 28 3.85 -4.87 3.42
C ARG A 28 2.47 -4.27 3.70
N VAL A 29 2.04 -3.29 2.89
CA VAL A 29 0.71 -2.66 3.03
C VAL A 29 -0.39 -3.68 2.76
N THR A 30 -0.20 -4.52 1.73
CA THR A 30 -1.17 -5.57 1.37
C THR A 30 -1.32 -6.61 2.49
N GLN A 31 -0.22 -7.10 3.05
CA GLN A 31 -0.28 -8.05 4.18
C GLN A 31 -1.01 -7.44 5.39
N ARG A 32 -0.79 -6.15 5.64
CA ARG A 32 -1.43 -5.46 6.75
C ARG A 32 -2.92 -5.21 6.53
N GLN A 33 -3.37 -4.91 5.32
CA GLN A 33 -4.80 -4.89 4.98
C GLN A 33 -5.48 -6.24 5.27
N VAL A 34 -4.85 -7.36 4.91
CA VAL A 34 -5.37 -8.71 5.23
C VAL A 34 -5.51 -8.90 6.74
N ASN A 35 -4.50 -8.49 7.52
CA ASN A 35 -4.55 -8.58 8.98
C ASN A 35 -5.64 -7.66 9.58
N GLN A 36 -5.85 -6.47 9.00
CA GLN A 36 -6.91 -5.55 9.41
C GLN A 36 -8.29 -6.15 9.15
N GLN A 37 -8.51 -6.73 7.97
CA GLN A 37 -9.74 -7.44 7.63
C GLN A 37 -10.04 -8.61 8.57
N LYS A 38 -9.02 -9.41 8.92
CA LYS A 38 -9.17 -10.47 9.94
C LYS A 38 -9.60 -9.91 11.30
N ARG A 39 -9.10 -8.74 11.70
CA ARG A 39 -9.49 -8.09 12.97
C ARG A 39 -10.91 -7.55 12.93
N ILE A 40 -11.34 -6.98 11.80
CA ILE A 40 -12.71 -6.52 11.60
C ILE A 40 -13.66 -7.71 11.64
N ALA A 41 -13.41 -8.75 10.84
CA ALA A 41 -14.22 -9.97 10.83
C ALA A 41 -14.28 -10.65 12.21
N GLY A 42 -13.14 -10.71 12.92
CA GLY A 42 -13.09 -11.20 14.29
C GLY A 42 -13.93 -10.37 15.26
N GLY A 43 -13.89 -9.04 15.14
CA GLY A 43 -14.69 -8.13 15.96
C GLY A 43 -16.19 -8.19 15.67
N VAL A 44 -16.58 -8.42 14.41
CA VAL A 44 -17.98 -8.69 14.04
C VAL A 44 -18.44 -10.02 14.65
N LYS A 45 -17.62 -11.08 14.52
CA LYS A 45 -17.95 -12.42 15.04
C LYS A 45 -18.06 -12.45 16.56
N SER A 46 -17.22 -11.69 17.27
CA SER A 46 -17.24 -11.61 18.73
C SER A 46 -18.28 -10.64 19.28
N GLY A 47 -18.87 -9.79 18.43
CA GLY A 47 -19.76 -8.70 18.86
C GLY A 47 -19.04 -7.46 19.41
N GLU A 48 -17.70 -7.43 19.35
CA GLU A 48 -16.87 -6.27 19.73
C GLU A 48 -17.04 -5.08 18.76
N LEU A 49 -17.58 -5.30 17.56
CA LEU A 49 -17.87 -4.26 16.58
C LEU A 49 -19.34 -4.27 16.19
N THR A 50 -19.98 -3.10 16.27
CA THR A 50 -21.33 -2.89 15.73
C THR A 50 -21.32 -2.84 14.21
N ALA A 51 -22.49 -3.05 13.57
CA ALA A 51 -22.63 -2.90 12.12
C ALA A 51 -22.23 -1.50 11.62
N ARG A 52 -22.51 -0.45 12.41
CA ARG A 52 -22.15 0.94 12.08
C ARG A 52 -20.64 1.16 12.12
N GLU A 53 -19.97 0.65 13.15
CA GLU A 53 -18.51 0.73 13.27
C GLU A 53 -17.82 -0.07 12.17
N THR A 54 -18.31 -1.28 11.90
CA THR A 54 -17.82 -2.12 10.82
C THR A 54 -17.89 -1.39 9.48
N LYS A 55 -19.05 -0.79 9.14
CA LYS A 55 -19.20 0.01 7.91
C LYS A 55 -18.20 1.17 7.84
N HIS A 56 -17.92 1.82 8.97
CA HIS A 56 -16.95 2.91 9.03
C HIS A 56 -15.50 2.43 8.84
N LEU A 57 -15.14 1.27 9.39
CA LEU A 57 -13.83 0.64 9.17
C LEU A 57 -13.64 0.19 7.73
N GLU A 58 -14.66 -0.45 7.14
CA GLU A 58 -14.64 -0.86 5.73
C GLU A 58 -14.47 0.33 4.80
N THR A 59 -15.14 1.46 5.07
CA THR A 59 -14.97 2.69 4.29
C THR A 59 -13.51 3.19 4.33
N ARG A 60 -12.85 3.07 5.49
CA ARG A 60 -11.44 3.45 5.65
C ARG A 60 -10.49 2.50 4.93
N GLU A 61 -10.73 1.20 4.96
CA GLU A 61 -9.95 0.20 4.22
C GLU A 61 -10.14 0.35 2.71
N ALA A 62 -11.35 0.68 2.26
CA ALA A 62 -11.64 0.98 0.86
C ALA A 62 -10.87 2.22 0.38
N LYS A 63 -10.80 3.27 1.20
CA LYS A 63 -9.98 4.47 0.88
C LYS A 63 -8.49 4.15 0.78
N LEU A 64 -7.95 3.36 1.70
CA LEU A 64 -6.55 2.91 1.63
C LEU A 64 -6.30 2.09 0.35
N GLN A 65 -7.26 1.24 -0.04
CA GLN A 65 -7.17 0.47 -1.28
C GLN A 65 -7.19 1.36 -2.52
N GLN A 66 -8.02 2.41 -2.53
CA GLN A 66 -8.07 3.40 -3.60
C GLN A 66 -6.73 4.15 -3.71
N ASN A 67 -6.20 4.68 -2.61
CA ASN A 67 -4.90 5.34 -2.59
C ASN A 67 -3.76 4.41 -3.04
N LYS A 68 -3.85 3.10 -2.75
CA LYS A 68 -2.90 2.11 -3.23
C LYS A 68 -3.00 1.89 -4.75
N LYS A 69 -4.19 1.99 -5.34
CA LYS A 69 -4.38 1.93 -6.79
C LYS A 69 -3.82 3.18 -7.46
N GLU A 70 -4.10 4.36 -6.90
CA GLU A 70 -3.60 5.65 -7.39
C GLU A 70 -2.08 5.69 -7.38
N ALA A 71 -1.44 5.30 -6.26
CA ALA A 71 0.02 5.22 -6.16
C ALA A 71 0.67 4.16 -7.07
N LYS A 72 -0.12 3.31 -7.73
CA LYS A 72 0.36 2.33 -8.71
C LYS A 72 0.02 2.72 -10.15
N ALA A 73 -0.82 3.74 -10.35
CA ALA A 73 -1.38 4.08 -11.64
C ALA A 73 -0.32 4.60 -12.62
N ASP A 74 0.69 5.29 -12.10
CA ASP A 74 1.85 5.81 -12.83
C ASP A 74 2.96 4.76 -13.05
N GLY A 75 2.78 3.54 -12.53
CA GLY A 75 3.74 2.45 -12.66
C GLY A 75 4.93 2.54 -11.71
N VAL A 76 4.97 3.47 -10.75
CA VAL A 76 6.06 3.56 -9.75
C VAL A 76 5.52 4.08 -8.41
N VAL A 77 5.58 3.27 -7.36
CA VAL A 77 5.28 3.75 -6.00
C VAL A 77 6.52 4.44 -5.41
N THR A 78 6.46 5.76 -5.34
CA THR A 78 7.51 6.60 -4.77
C THR A 78 7.68 6.37 -3.26
N GLY A 79 8.84 6.79 -2.73
CA GLY A 79 9.08 6.75 -1.29
C GLY A 79 8.11 7.61 -0.47
N GLN A 80 7.58 8.70 -1.05
CA GLN A 80 6.60 9.56 -0.42
C GLN A 80 5.23 8.89 -0.33
N GLU A 81 4.75 8.29 -1.43
CA GLU A 81 3.49 7.55 -1.45
C GLU A 81 3.53 6.34 -0.52
N ARG A 82 4.66 5.62 -0.49
CA ARG A 82 4.85 4.51 0.45
C ARG A 82 4.74 4.99 1.91
N ARG A 83 5.26 6.18 2.22
CA ARG A 83 5.14 6.79 3.56
C ARG A 83 3.69 7.21 3.85
N GLN A 84 2.98 7.76 2.86
CA GLN A 84 1.57 8.13 3.00
C GLN A 84 0.68 6.91 3.24
N LEU A 85 0.81 5.86 2.42
CA LEU A 85 0.10 4.58 2.59
C LEU A 85 0.37 3.98 3.97
N LYS A 86 1.63 3.98 4.43
CA LYS A 86 1.99 3.49 5.77
C LYS A 86 1.35 4.32 6.89
N ARG A 87 1.28 5.65 6.75
CA ARG A 87 0.61 6.52 7.73
C ARG A 87 -0.88 6.25 7.79
N GLU A 88 -1.52 6.09 6.65
CA GLU A 88 -2.95 5.77 6.56
C GLU A 88 -3.28 4.41 7.16
N GLU A 89 -2.51 3.38 6.81
CA GLU A 89 -2.66 2.04 7.36
C GLU A 89 -2.46 2.00 8.90
N ASN A 90 -1.51 2.78 9.43
CA ASN A 90 -1.37 2.94 10.89
C ASN A 90 -2.58 3.65 11.53
N ARG A 91 -3.19 4.62 10.84
CA ARG A 91 -4.41 5.29 11.31
C ARG A 91 -5.59 4.33 11.33
N ASN A 92 -5.75 3.52 10.29
CA ASN A 92 -6.79 2.49 10.20
C ASN A 92 -6.60 1.43 11.31
N SER A 93 -5.38 0.95 11.49
CA SER A 93 -5.07 -0.03 12.55
C SER A 93 -5.43 0.47 13.95
N ARG A 94 -5.11 1.73 14.25
CA ARG A 94 -5.50 2.41 15.51
C ARG A 94 -7.01 2.57 15.63
N ALA A 95 -7.70 2.93 14.54
CA ALA A 95 -9.16 3.02 14.55
C ALA A 95 -9.83 1.68 14.84
N ILE A 96 -9.37 0.59 14.21
CA ILE A 96 -9.86 -0.77 14.49
C ILE A 96 -9.59 -1.11 15.95
N LYS A 97 -8.41 -0.79 16.49
CA LYS A 97 -8.08 -1.08 17.90
C LYS A 97 -9.03 -0.33 18.84
N ARG A 98 -9.26 0.95 18.60
CA ARG A 98 -10.18 1.75 19.41
C ARG A 98 -11.59 1.18 19.34
N GLN A 99 -12.16 1.00 18.14
CA GLN A 99 -13.53 0.52 18.01
C GLN A 99 -13.75 -0.88 18.60
N LYS A 100 -12.78 -1.79 18.46
CA LYS A 100 -12.85 -3.12 19.11
C LYS A 100 -12.89 -3.08 20.63
N HIS A 101 -12.36 -2.02 21.25
CA HIS A 101 -12.31 -1.86 22.71
C HIS A 101 -13.26 -0.78 23.22
N ASP A 102 -13.81 0.04 22.32
CA ASP A 102 -14.64 1.19 22.65
C ASP A 102 -16.05 0.78 23.04
N ALA A 103 -16.45 -0.49 22.86
CA ALA A 103 -17.72 -1.11 23.25
C ALA A 103 -18.65 -0.16 24.02
N GLN A 104 -19.25 0.79 23.29
CA GLN A 104 -20.10 1.87 23.82
C GLN A 104 -19.56 2.70 25.01
N GLN A 105 -18.44 3.41 24.87
CA GLN A 105 -18.24 4.72 25.54
C GLN A 105 -18.64 5.90 24.62
N GLN A 106 -19.77 5.78 23.94
CA GLN A 106 -20.42 6.95 23.40
C GLN A 106 -21.91 6.92 23.77
N GLN A 107 -22.16 7.25 25.04
CA GLN A 107 -23.38 7.94 25.41
C GLN A 107 -23.55 9.12 24.43
N ARG A 108 -24.57 9.06 23.60
CA ARG A 108 -25.15 10.22 22.92
C ARG A 108 -26.63 10.21 23.21
#